data_AF-A0A2N0BD52-F1
#
_entry.id   AF-A0A2N0BD52-F1
#
_cell.length_a   1.000
_cell.length_b   1.000
_cell.length_c   1.000
_cell.angle_alpha   90.00
_cell.angle_beta   90.00
_cell.angle_gamma   90.00
#
_symmetry.space_group_name_H-M   'P 1'
#
loop_
_entity.id
_entity.type
_entity.pdbx_description
1 polymer ?
#
loop_
_entity_poly.entity_id
_entity_poly.type
_entity_poly.pdbx_seq_one_letter_code
_entity_poly.pdbx_strand_id
1 'polypeptide(L)'
;MSKYIDKDPRNLFLIDGLGAAFSAFVCAAALARFENVFGIPARVPYSLSVVAFCFSVYSLLCYFIEPESWRIFLRAIAAANLSYCAATAFLLFYHRETATFYCVAYFISEKVVVSFLAAQELRFSLHGSFRE
;
A
#
# COMPACT_ATOMS: atom_id res chain seq x y z
N MET A 1 -12.00 4.49 -14.99
CA MET A 1 -11.44 4.53 -13.62
C MET A 1 -11.61 5.90 -12.95
N SER A 2 -11.35 7.03 -13.64
CA SER A 2 -11.55 8.38 -13.08
C SER A 2 -12.98 8.69 -12.57
N LYS A 3 -14.05 8.13 -13.18
CA LYS A 3 -15.45 8.35 -12.73
C LYS A 3 -15.85 7.67 -11.40
N TYR A 4 -15.07 6.71 -10.88
CA TYR A 4 -15.42 5.98 -9.64
C TYR A 4 -14.77 6.58 -8.39
N ILE A 5 -13.66 7.30 -8.55
CA ILE A 5 -12.91 7.93 -7.46
C ILE A 5 -13.58 9.24 -6.99
N ASP A 6 -14.58 9.72 -7.71
CA ASP A 6 -15.10 11.09 -7.61
C ASP A 6 -16.32 11.25 -6.66
N LYS A 7 -16.69 10.24 -5.86
CA LYS A 7 -17.98 10.28 -5.13
C LYS A 7 -17.98 10.02 -3.63
N ASP A 8 -16.95 9.42 -3.03
CA ASP A 8 -16.93 9.20 -1.58
C ASP A 8 -15.53 8.85 -1.08
N PRO A 9 -14.96 9.56 -0.08
CA PRO A 9 -13.67 9.17 0.52
C PRO A 9 -13.68 7.74 1.09
N ARG A 10 -14.84 7.19 1.45
CA ARG A 10 -14.99 5.77 1.86
C ARG A 10 -14.45 4.81 0.81
N ASN A 11 -14.68 5.08 -0.47
CA ASN A 11 -14.19 4.21 -1.53
C ASN A 11 -12.65 4.20 -1.59
N LEU A 12 -11.99 5.31 -1.27
CA LEU A 12 -10.52 5.36 -1.20
C LEU A 12 -9.99 4.51 -0.05
N PHE A 13 -10.58 4.64 1.15
CA PHE A 13 -10.23 3.81 2.30
C PHE A 13 -10.42 2.31 2.03
N LEU A 14 -11.51 1.93 1.35
CA LEU A 14 -11.77 0.54 0.98
C LEU A 14 -10.77 0.00 -0.05
N ILE A 15 -10.52 0.78 -1.12
CA ILE A 15 -9.58 0.38 -2.19
C ILE A 15 -8.16 0.23 -1.63
N ASP A 16 -7.71 1.19 -0.83
CA ASP A 16 -6.40 1.12 -0.17
C ASP A 16 -6.35 -0.07 0.81
N GLY A 17 -7.37 -0.23 1.66
CA GLY A 17 -7.43 -1.32 2.62
C GLY A 17 -7.37 -2.71 1.98
N LEU A 18 -8.12 -2.92 0.89
CA LEU A 18 -8.07 -4.17 0.12
C LEU A 18 -6.75 -4.33 -0.64
N GLY A 19 -6.21 -3.26 -1.20
CA GLY A 19 -4.90 -3.27 -1.87
C GLY A 19 -3.77 -3.66 -0.90
N ALA A 20 -3.75 -3.07 0.29
CA ALA A 20 -2.78 -3.38 1.33
C ALA A 20 -2.95 -4.82 1.86
N ALA A 21 -4.18 -5.32 1.99
CA ALA A 21 -4.44 -6.72 2.33
C ALA A 21 -3.86 -7.67 1.27
N PHE A 22 -4.05 -7.36 -0.01
CA PHE A 22 -3.51 -8.13 -1.11
C PHE A 22 -1.98 -8.12 -1.11
N SER A 23 -1.36 -6.95 -0.94
CA SER A 23 0.11 -6.83 -0.81
C SER A 23 0.64 -7.64 0.37
N ALA A 24 -0.03 -7.60 1.53
CA ALA A 24 0.33 -8.41 2.69
C ALA A 24 0.25 -9.91 2.38
N PHE A 25 -0.86 -10.35 1.78
CA PHE A 25 -1.04 -11.74 1.38
C PHE A 25 0.05 -12.20 0.41
N VAL A 26 0.34 -11.44 -0.65
CA VAL A 26 1.37 -11.83 -1.63
C VAL A 26 2.76 -11.83 -0.99
N CYS A 27 3.07 -10.86 -0.13
CA CYS A 27 4.34 -10.85 0.61
C CYS A 27 4.50 -12.10 1.50
N ALA A 28 3.50 -12.45 2.31
CA ALA A 28 3.59 -13.60 3.22
C ALA A 28 3.47 -14.96 2.50
N ALA A 29 2.48 -15.11 1.61
CA ALA A 29 2.15 -16.40 1.00
C ALA A 29 3.01 -16.72 -0.24
N ALA A 30 3.45 -15.70 -0.98
CA ALA A 30 4.30 -15.90 -2.16
C ALA A 30 5.77 -15.57 -1.85
N LEU A 31 6.11 -14.30 -1.61
CA LEU A 31 7.52 -13.89 -1.56
C LEU A 31 8.28 -14.54 -0.40
N ALA A 32 7.68 -14.57 0.80
CA ALA A 32 8.33 -15.16 1.97
C ALA A 32 8.42 -16.69 1.90
N ARG A 33 7.50 -17.36 1.21
CA ARG A 33 7.50 -18.83 1.11
C ARG A 33 8.42 -19.34 0.01
N PHE A 34 8.61 -18.58 -1.05
CA PHE A 34 9.43 -18.94 -2.20
C PHE A 34 10.76 -18.17 -2.24
N GLU A 35 11.50 -18.15 -1.12
CA GLU A 35 12.81 -17.48 -1.01
C GLU A 35 13.78 -17.88 -2.13
N ASN A 36 13.81 -19.16 -2.51
CA ASN A 36 14.66 -19.66 -3.61
C ASN A 36 14.30 -19.06 -5.00
N VAL A 37 13.08 -18.56 -5.17
CA VAL A 37 12.60 -17.95 -6.42
C VAL A 37 12.85 -16.43 -6.41
N PHE A 38 12.65 -15.79 -5.26
CA PHE A 38 12.72 -14.33 -5.12
C PHE A 38 14.09 -13.80 -4.67
N GLY A 39 14.95 -14.66 -4.10
CA GLY A 39 16.34 -14.34 -3.75
C GLY A 39 16.49 -13.35 -2.60
N ILE A 40 15.45 -13.15 -1.80
CA ILE A 40 15.49 -12.32 -0.59
C ILE A 40 15.12 -13.15 0.64
N PRO A 41 15.78 -12.92 1.80
CA PRO A 41 15.48 -13.67 3.01
C PRO A 41 14.02 -13.53 3.43
N ALA A 42 13.34 -14.63 3.76
CA ALA A 42 11.89 -14.65 4.07
C ALA A 42 11.46 -13.64 5.16
N ARG A 43 12.35 -13.30 6.10
CA ARG A 43 12.12 -12.28 7.14
C ARG A 43 11.76 -10.90 6.57
N VAL A 44 12.27 -10.56 5.38
CA VAL A 44 12.05 -9.25 4.73
C VAL A 44 10.60 -9.14 4.25
N PRO A 45 10.08 -10.01 3.36
CA PRO A 45 8.69 -9.96 2.95
C PRO A 45 7.70 -10.27 4.10
N TYR A 46 8.06 -11.07 5.11
CA TYR A 46 7.21 -11.19 6.30
C TYR A 46 7.08 -9.85 7.06
N SER A 47 8.18 -9.12 7.25
CA SER A 47 8.13 -7.80 7.89
C SER A 47 7.28 -6.82 7.08
N LEU A 48 7.44 -6.81 5.75
CA LEU A 48 6.63 -5.97 4.85
C LEU A 48 5.14 -6.38 4.89
N SER A 49 4.85 -7.67 4.97
CA SER A 49 3.48 -8.18 5.11
C SER A 49 2.82 -7.70 6.39
N VAL A 50 3.54 -7.66 7.52
CA VAL A 50 2.98 -7.16 8.78
C VAL A 50 2.65 -5.68 8.66
N VAL A 51 3.55 -4.88 8.07
CA VAL A 51 3.31 -3.44 7.84
C VAL A 51 2.10 -3.23 6.93
N ALA A 52 2.04 -3.93 5.80
CA ALA A 52 0.93 -3.84 4.86
C ALA A 52 -0.39 -4.31 5.49
N PHE A 53 -0.36 -5.33 6.35
CA PHE A 53 -1.55 -5.76 7.10
C PHE A 53 -2.02 -4.68 8.08
N CYS A 54 -1.11 -4.03 8.82
CA CYS A 54 -1.47 -2.90 9.68
C CYS A 54 -2.10 -1.75 8.90
N PHE A 55 -1.59 -1.43 7.71
CA PHE A 55 -2.18 -0.41 6.84
C PHE A 55 -3.58 -0.83 6.38
N SER A 56 -3.75 -2.09 5.98
CA SER A 56 -5.05 -2.64 5.61
C SER A 56 -6.08 -2.49 6.73
N VAL A 57 -5.72 -2.90 7.95
CA VAL A 57 -6.60 -2.77 9.13
C VAL A 57 -6.94 -1.30 9.37
N TYR A 58 -5.95 -0.41 9.35
CA TYR A 58 -6.17 1.02 9.56
C TYR A 58 -7.13 1.62 8.54
N SER A 59 -6.92 1.36 7.25
CA SER A 59 -7.75 1.88 6.16
C SER A 59 -9.17 1.30 6.20
N LEU A 60 -9.31 0.00 6.47
CA LEU A 60 -10.64 -0.63 6.65
C LEU A 60 -11.37 -0.12 7.89
N LEU A 61 -10.68 0.15 8.99
CA LEU A 61 -11.28 0.79 10.16
C LEU A 61 -11.80 2.19 9.81
N CYS A 62 -11.02 2.99 9.08
CA CYS A 62 -11.47 4.31 8.61
C CYS A 62 -12.70 4.21 7.69
N TYR A 63 -12.78 3.16 6.87
CA TYR A 63 -13.95 2.88 6.04
C TYR A 63 -15.21 2.63 6.88
N PHE A 64 -15.12 1.82 7.95
CA PHE A 64 -16.29 1.49 8.78
C PHE A 64 -16.66 2.56 9.80
N ILE A 65 -15.67 3.29 10.33
CA ILE A 65 -15.88 4.32 11.37
C ILE A 65 -16.39 5.63 10.77
N GLU A 66 -16.05 5.91 9.50
CA GLU A 66 -16.44 7.14 8.80
C GLU A 66 -16.03 8.42 9.57
N PRO A 67 -14.74 8.62 9.87
CA PRO A 67 -14.32 9.74 10.71
C PRO A 67 -14.67 11.08 10.07
N GLU A 68 -15.26 12.00 10.84
CA GLU A 68 -15.56 13.37 10.37
C GLU A 68 -14.31 14.08 9.81
N SER A 69 -13.15 13.80 10.39
CA SER A 69 -11.84 14.32 9.95
C SER A 69 -11.18 13.50 8.83
N TRP A 70 -11.95 12.84 7.97
CA TRP A 70 -11.49 11.93 6.90
C TRP A 70 -10.29 12.44 6.08
N ARG A 71 -10.17 13.76 5.87
CA ARG A 71 -9.04 14.38 5.15
C ARG A 71 -7.70 14.10 5.82
N ILE A 72 -7.65 14.16 7.16
CA ILE A 72 -6.43 13.94 7.94
C ILE A 72 -6.03 12.47 7.84
N PHE A 73 -7.01 11.56 7.97
CA PHE A 73 -6.80 10.12 7.82
C PHE A 73 -6.27 9.76 6.42
N LEU A 74 -6.84 10.32 5.34
CA LEU A 74 -6.31 10.10 3.98
C LEU A 74 -4.88 10.62 3.81
N ARG A 75 -4.51 11.76 4.43
CA ARG A 75 -3.11 12.25 4.38
C ARG A 75 -2.17 11.33 5.12
N ALA A 76 -2.61 10.81 6.26
CA ALA A 76 -1.83 9.86 7.05
C ALA A 76 -1.58 8.56 6.25
N ILE A 77 -2.60 8.02 5.58
CA ILE A 77 -2.48 6.85 4.71
C ILE A 77 -1.53 7.14 3.55
N ALA A 78 -1.72 8.26 2.83
CA ALA A 78 -0.84 8.63 1.73
C ALA A 78 0.63 8.75 2.17
N ALA A 79 0.89 9.37 3.33
CA ALA A 79 2.23 9.49 3.90
C ALA A 79 2.81 8.13 4.31
N ALA A 80 2.00 7.27 4.90
CA ALA A 80 2.40 5.91 5.29
C ALA A 80 2.73 5.05 4.06
N ASN A 81 1.90 5.10 3.01
CA ASN A 81 2.10 4.41 1.74
C ASN A 81 3.37 4.88 1.02
N LEU A 82 3.64 6.19 0.98
CA LEU A 82 4.89 6.73 0.41
C LEU A 82 6.12 6.30 1.23
N SER A 83 6.01 6.29 2.56
CA SER A 83 7.06 5.82 3.45
C SER A 83 7.35 4.33 3.25
N TYR A 84 6.31 3.52 3.11
CA TYR A 84 6.42 2.09 2.77
C TYR A 84 7.05 1.89 1.39
N CYS A 85 6.72 2.72 0.40
CA CYS A 85 7.35 2.69 -0.91
C CYS A 85 8.86 2.98 -0.81
N ALA A 86 9.26 4.01 -0.05
CA ALA A 86 10.66 4.34 0.17
C ALA A 86 11.42 3.22 0.91
N ALA A 87 10.82 2.65 1.95
CA ALA A 87 11.40 1.53 2.69
C ALA A 87 11.59 0.29 1.80
N THR A 88 10.60 -0.02 0.96
CA THR A 88 10.70 -1.13 -0.01
C THR A 88 11.81 -0.88 -1.03
N ALA A 89 11.93 0.34 -1.55
CA ALA A 89 12.98 0.70 -2.51
C ALA A 89 14.38 0.58 -1.87
N PHE A 90 14.53 1.02 -0.62
CA PHE A 90 15.77 0.83 0.14
C PHE A 90 16.11 -0.66 0.31
N LEU A 91 15.13 -1.50 0.66
CA LEU A 91 15.34 -2.94 0.80
C LEU A 91 15.75 -3.61 -0.52
N LEU A 92 15.14 -3.22 -1.64
CA LEU A 92 15.54 -3.70 -2.96
C LEU A 92 16.97 -3.29 -3.31
N PHE A 93 17.37 -2.06 -2.99
CA PHE A 93 18.74 -1.60 -3.22
C PHE A 93 19.75 -2.33 -2.34
N TYR A 94 19.38 -2.60 -1.08
CA TYR A 94 20.21 -3.35 -0.13
C TYR A 94 20.40 -4.82 -0.56
N HIS A 95 19.34 -5.46 -1.06
CA HIS A 95 19.36 -6.84 -1.54
C HIS A 95 19.61 -6.97 -3.06
N ARG A 96 20.10 -5.94 -3.74
CA ARG A 96 20.21 -5.90 -5.20
C ARG A 96 21.05 -7.03 -5.83
N GLU A 97 22.01 -7.57 -5.07
CA GLU A 97 22.90 -8.64 -5.55
C GLU A 97 22.23 -10.02 -5.51
N THR A 98 21.23 -10.21 -4.65
CA THR A 98 20.55 -11.50 -4.47
C THR A 98 19.11 -11.47 -4.99
N ALA A 99 18.47 -10.31 -5.00
CA ALA A 99 17.09 -10.14 -5.45
C ALA A 99 16.96 -10.52 -6.92
N THR A 100 16.05 -11.46 -7.20
CA THR A 100 15.82 -11.92 -8.58
C THR A 100 14.99 -10.92 -9.38
N PHE A 101 14.99 -11.09 -10.69
CA PHE A 101 14.12 -10.32 -11.58
C PHE A 101 12.65 -10.37 -11.15
N TYR A 102 12.14 -11.53 -10.73
CA TYR A 102 10.75 -11.69 -10.28
C TYR A 102 10.45 -10.86 -9.03
N CYS A 103 11.40 -10.78 -8.10
CA CYS A 103 11.28 -9.97 -6.88
C CYS A 103 11.21 -8.48 -7.22
N VAL A 104 12.14 -8.00 -8.04
CA VAL A 104 12.16 -6.60 -8.48
C VAL A 104 10.90 -6.26 -9.27
N ALA A 105 10.50 -7.11 -10.21
CA ALA A 105 9.30 -6.89 -11.03
C ALA A 105 8.02 -6.79 -10.17
N TYR A 106 7.87 -7.66 -9.17
CA TYR A 106 6.75 -7.60 -8.24
C TYR A 106 6.74 -6.27 -7.47
N PHE A 107 7.83 -5.92 -6.80
CA PHE A 107 7.85 -4.74 -5.94
C PHE A 107 7.75 -3.44 -6.74
N ILE A 108 8.35 -3.35 -7.93
CA ILE A 108 8.16 -2.18 -8.81
C ILE A 108 6.68 -2.05 -9.23
N SER A 109 6.03 -3.15 -9.60
CA SER A 109 4.60 -3.14 -9.94
C SER A 109 3.76 -2.68 -8.74
N GLU A 110 4.04 -3.19 -7.55
CA GLU A 110 3.41 -2.76 -6.30
C GLU A 110 3.65 -1.26 -6.04
N LYS A 111 4.88 -0.75 -6.21
CA LYS A 111 5.21 0.66 -5.97
C LYS A 111 4.47 1.60 -6.91
N VAL A 112 4.31 1.22 -8.18
CA VAL A 112 3.54 2.01 -9.15
C VAL A 112 2.08 2.14 -8.70
N VAL A 113 1.46 1.03 -8.33
CA VAL A 113 0.06 1.01 -7.87
C VAL A 113 -0.11 1.79 -6.57
N VAL A 114 0.71 1.53 -5.56
CA VAL A 114 0.61 2.18 -4.24
C VAL A 114 0.92 3.67 -4.32
N SER A 115 1.94 4.08 -5.09
CA SER A 115 2.25 5.52 -5.26
C SER A 115 1.15 6.24 -6.03
N PHE A 116 0.53 5.59 -7.01
CA PHE A 116 -0.61 6.15 -7.72
C PHE A 116 -1.81 6.35 -6.78
N LEU A 117 -2.14 5.37 -5.94
CA LEU A 117 -3.20 5.49 -4.93
C LEU A 117 -2.90 6.62 -3.94
N ALA A 118 -1.69 6.66 -3.37
CA ALA A 118 -1.26 7.72 -2.46
C ALA A 118 -1.37 9.12 -3.09
N ALA A 119 -1.08 9.26 -4.38
CA ALA A 119 -1.29 10.50 -5.10
C ALA A 119 -2.78 10.87 -5.22
N GLN A 120 -3.67 9.91 -5.47
CA GLN A 120 -5.12 10.17 -5.49
C GLN A 120 -5.64 10.55 -4.10
N GLU A 121 -5.21 9.86 -3.05
CA GLU A 121 -5.59 10.15 -1.66
C GLU A 121 -5.18 11.58 -1.25
N LEU A 122 -3.94 11.97 -1.57
CA LEU A 122 -3.45 13.32 -1.29
C LEU A 122 -4.23 14.38 -2.07
N ARG A 123 -4.49 14.13 -3.38
CA ARG A 123 -5.28 15.05 -4.21
C ARG A 123 -6.70 15.20 -3.69
N PHE A 124 -7.36 14.10 -3.30
CA PHE A 124 -8.72 14.10 -2.78
C PHE A 124 -8.80 14.74 -1.39
N SER A 125 -7.81 14.53 -0.53
CA SER A 125 -7.74 15.20 0.77
C SER A 125 -7.57 16.72 0.66
N LEU A 126 -6.84 17.20 -0.36
CA LEU A 126 -6.62 18.63 -0.61
C LEU A 126 -7.83 19.31 -1.28
N HIS A 127 -8.44 18.67 -2.29
CA HIS A 127 -9.42 19.33 -3.17
C HIS A 127 -10.83 18.72 -3.14
N GLY A 128 -11.04 17.56 -2.53
CA GLY A 128 -12.35 16.90 -2.50
C GLY A 128 -13.33 17.69 -1.64
N SER A 129 -14.56 17.91 -2.12
CA SER A 129 -15.68 18.37 -1.30
C SER A 129 -16.50 17.17 -0.87
N PHE A 130 -16.79 17.03 0.42
CA PHE A 130 -17.83 16.10 0.86
C PHE A 130 -19.16 16.61 0.30
N ARG A 131 -19.94 15.77 -0.39
CA ARG A 131 -21.35 16.12 -0.62
C ARG A 131 -22.07 15.84 0.69
N GLU A 132 -22.59 16.90 1.30
CA GLU A 132 -23.63 16.83 2.33
C GLU A 132 -24.84 16.01 1.86
#